data_AF-E1Z7J8-F1
#
_entry.id   AF-E1Z7J8-F1
#
_cell.length_a   1.000
_cell.length_b   1.000
_cell.length_c   1.000
_cell.angle_alpha   90.00
_cell.angle_beta   90.00
_cell.angle_gamma   90.00
#
_symmetry.space_group_name_H-M   'P 1'
#
loop_
_entity.id
_entity.type
_entity.pdbx_description
1 polymer ?
#
loop_
_entity_poly.entity_id
_entity_poly.type
_entity_poly.pdbx_seq_one_letter_code
_entity_poly.pdbx_strand_id
1 'polypeptide(L)'
;MAADLRAGDAFCLKGDAGGGKSTWARAFIRSAAQDQGLAVAPPPQGLRPNEYSGHGLVEPAEFGELPILHYDVGNLSRPSDADCEVIAGTFPRSVSVIEWAENLREWGAAPEQRLAIYFRRLPSQPDADVRLVTVMPHTGAWEVRVGLLQANLAISGPPAGLMMLSDDMAAQLTAGMPECLAFAT
;
A
#
# COMPACT_ATOMS: atom_id res chain seq x y z
N MET A 1 -11.48 -1.06 -0.30
CA MET A 1 -10.38 -0.85 0.68
C MET A 1 -10.48 0.52 1.34
N ALA A 2 -10.57 1.64 0.61
CA ALA A 2 -10.72 2.97 1.22
C ALA A 2 -12.04 3.21 2.01
N ALA A 3 -13.05 2.33 1.86
CA ALA A 3 -14.34 2.46 2.54
C ALA A 3 -14.40 1.80 3.93
N ASP A 4 -13.35 1.08 4.36
CA ASP A 4 -13.30 0.38 5.65
C ASP A 4 -11.90 0.52 6.26
N LEU A 5 -11.46 1.78 6.39
CA LEU A 5 -10.16 2.13 6.95
C LEU A 5 -10.19 2.07 8.47
N ARG A 6 -9.08 1.61 9.05
CA ARG A 6 -8.86 1.56 10.48
C ARG A 6 -7.50 2.18 10.83
N ALA A 7 -7.39 2.79 12.01
CA ALA A 7 -6.09 3.13 12.57
C ALA A 7 -5.19 1.87 12.59
N GLY A 8 -3.92 2.03 12.20
CA GLY A 8 -3.00 0.90 12.03
C GLY A 8 -2.97 0.31 10.62
N ASP A 9 -3.90 0.67 9.73
CA ASP A 9 -3.84 0.20 8.35
C ASP A 9 -2.61 0.78 7.62
N ALA A 10 -1.68 -0.09 7.23
CA ALA A 10 -0.49 0.29 6.48
C ALA A 10 -0.49 -0.30 5.05
N PHE A 11 -0.35 0.56 4.06
CA PHE A 11 -0.23 0.25 2.64
C PHE A 11 1.20 0.51 2.18
N CYS A 12 1.97 -0.56 2.02
CA CYS A 12 3.37 -0.51 1.63
C CYS A 12 3.52 -0.67 0.11
N LEU A 13 3.75 0.43 -0.60
CA LEU A 13 3.85 0.47 -2.06
C LEU A 13 5.29 0.25 -2.51
N LYS A 14 5.52 -0.75 -3.34
CA LYS A 14 6.84 -1.26 -3.72
C LYS A 14 7.00 -1.40 -5.23
N GLY A 15 8.23 -1.46 -5.72
CA GLY A 15 8.52 -1.80 -7.11
C GLY A 15 8.95 -0.62 -7.97
N ASP A 16 8.75 -0.71 -9.28
CA ASP A 16 9.52 0.05 -10.26
C ASP A 16 9.33 1.58 -10.19
N ALA A 17 10.37 2.32 -10.59
CA ALA A 17 10.25 3.74 -10.90
C ALA A 17 9.21 3.94 -12.01
N GLY A 18 8.25 4.85 -11.77
CA GLY A 18 7.12 5.02 -12.69
C GLY A 18 6.13 3.83 -12.73
N GLY A 19 6.24 2.84 -11.85
CA GLY A 19 5.32 1.69 -11.78
C GLY A 19 3.87 2.06 -11.43
N GLY A 20 3.64 3.28 -10.94
CA GLY A 20 2.29 3.79 -10.62
C GLY A 20 2.03 3.98 -9.12
N LYS A 21 3.03 3.78 -8.26
CA LYS A 21 2.93 3.96 -6.79
C LYS A 21 2.27 5.29 -6.40
N SER A 22 2.82 6.41 -6.86
CA SER A 22 2.26 7.74 -6.53
C SER A 22 0.89 7.97 -7.18
N THR A 23 0.61 7.38 -8.34
CA THR A 23 -0.73 7.44 -8.95
C THR A 23 -1.76 6.74 -8.08
N TRP A 24 -1.42 5.54 -7.60
CA TRP A 24 -2.25 4.78 -6.67
C TRP A 24 -2.43 5.52 -5.35
N ALA A 25 -1.35 6.05 -4.77
CA ALA A 25 -1.38 6.77 -3.49
C ALA A 25 -2.35 7.96 -3.56
N ARG A 26 -2.25 8.80 -4.59
CA ARG A 26 -3.15 9.96 -4.77
C ARG A 26 -4.61 9.54 -4.93
N ALA A 27 -4.88 8.52 -5.73
CA ALA A 27 -6.24 8.02 -5.92
C ALA A 27 -6.82 7.45 -4.62
N PHE A 28 -6.01 6.69 -3.88
CA PHE A 28 -6.38 6.14 -2.58
C PHE A 28 -6.68 7.24 -1.57
N ILE A 29 -5.79 8.22 -1.41
CA ILE A 29 -5.95 9.33 -0.45
C ILE A 29 -7.20 10.14 -0.75
N ARG A 30 -7.45 10.48 -2.02
CA ARG A 30 -8.69 11.15 -2.45
C ARG A 30 -9.95 10.36 -2.11
N SER A 31 -9.92 9.05 -2.36
CA SER A 31 -11.03 8.17 -2.02
C SER A 31 -11.26 8.08 -0.50
N ALA A 32 -10.18 8.02 0.28
CA ALA A 32 -10.21 7.91 1.73
C ALA A 32 -10.65 9.20 2.42
N ALA A 33 -10.28 10.35 1.86
CA ALA A 33 -10.74 11.68 2.25
C ALA A 33 -12.15 12.02 1.73
N GLN A 34 -12.74 11.14 0.91
CA GLN A 34 -14.00 11.38 0.20
C GLN A 34 -14.01 12.69 -0.62
N ASP A 35 -12.84 13.13 -1.08
CA ASP A 35 -12.64 14.34 -1.86
C ASP A 35 -11.79 14.04 -3.10
N GLN A 36 -12.47 13.96 -4.26
CA GLN A 36 -11.80 13.73 -5.54
C GLN A 36 -11.02 14.95 -6.05
N GLY A 37 -11.35 16.15 -5.56
CA GLY A 37 -10.67 17.41 -5.88
C GLY A 37 -9.43 17.65 -5.02
N LEU A 38 -9.21 16.85 -3.98
CA LEU A 38 -8.10 17.02 -3.04
C LEU A 38 -6.75 17.06 -3.76
N ALA A 39 -5.99 18.11 -3.46
CA ALA A 39 -4.63 18.30 -3.92
C ALA A 39 -3.68 17.41 -3.10
N VAL A 40 -3.35 16.24 -3.64
CA VAL A 40 -2.39 15.32 -3.03
C VAL A 40 -1.00 15.57 -3.63
N ALA A 41 -0.22 16.39 -2.93
CA ALA A 41 1.16 16.71 -3.29
C ALA A 41 2.09 15.48 -3.12
N PRO A 42 3.21 15.42 -3.86
CA PRO A 42 4.28 14.48 -3.54
C PRO A 42 4.76 14.65 -2.09
N PRO A 43 5.11 13.57 -1.37
CA PRO A 43 5.69 13.68 -0.03
C PRO A 43 6.99 14.50 -0.03
N PRO A 44 7.31 15.18 1.08
CA PRO A 44 8.58 15.88 1.21
C PRO A 44 9.74 14.88 1.27
N GLN A 45 10.94 15.33 0.92
CA GLN A 45 12.14 14.51 1.14
C GLN A 45 12.34 14.31 2.66
N GLY A 46 12.60 13.07 3.07
CA GLY A 46 12.86 12.73 4.48
C GLY A 46 11.78 11.82 5.08
N LEU A 47 11.85 11.64 6.40
CA LEU A 47 10.88 10.82 7.15
C LEU A 47 9.62 11.58 7.59
N ARG A 48 9.35 12.74 6.98
CA ARG A 48 8.13 13.51 7.26
C ARG A 48 7.05 13.12 6.27
N PRO A 49 5.84 12.75 6.73
CA PRO A 49 4.74 12.49 5.82
C PRO A 49 4.07 13.80 5.38
N ASN A 50 3.37 13.75 4.26
CA ASN A 50 2.20 14.61 4.08
C ASN A 50 1.04 14.04 4.90
N GLU A 51 0.29 14.91 5.55
CA GLU A 51 -0.87 14.52 6.37
C GLU A 51 -2.17 14.98 5.70
N TYR A 52 -3.15 14.08 5.68
CA TYR A 52 -4.48 14.32 5.14
C TYR A 52 -5.53 13.80 6.12
N SER A 53 -6.72 14.40 6.12
CA SER A 53 -7.86 13.90 6.89
C SER A 53 -8.64 12.87 6.07
N GLY A 54 -8.75 11.65 6.58
CA GLY A 54 -9.66 10.61 6.09
C GLY A 54 -10.79 10.35 7.06
N HIS A 55 -11.66 9.40 6.71
CA HIS A 55 -12.69 8.88 7.60
C HIS A 55 -12.56 7.37 7.76
N GLY A 56 -12.68 6.87 8.99
CA GLY A 56 -12.54 5.46 9.29
C GLY A 56 -12.76 5.15 10.78
N LEU A 57 -12.46 3.91 11.16
CA LEU A 57 -12.49 3.48 12.56
C LEU A 57 -11.18 3.87 13.26
N VAL A 58 -11.28 4.76 14.24
CA VAL A 58 -10.12 5.22 15.03
C VAL A 58 -9.87 4.27 16.21
N GLU A 59 -10.95 3.75 16.80
CA GLU A 59 -10.95 2.74 17.87
C GLU A 59 -12.03 1.68 17.56
N PRO A 60 -12.03 0.53 18.26
CA PRO A 60 -13.12 -0.44 18.15
C PRO A 60 -14.47 0.23 18.44
N ALA A 61 -15.32 0.31 17.40
CA ALA A 61 -16.64 0.95 17.40
C ALA A 61 -16.68 2.50 17.43
N GLU A 62 -15.56 3.19 17.22
CA GLU A 62 -15.54 4.65 17.05
C GLU A 62 -15.18 5.02 15.61
N PHE A 63 -16.13 5.61 14.89
CA PHE A 63 -15.93 6.11 13.52
C PHE A 63 -15.75 7.62 13.55
N GLY A 64 -14.68 8.13 12.94
CA GLY A 64 -14.33 9.54 13.01
C GLY A 64 -13.31 9.98 11.96
N GLU A 65 -12.72 11.15 12.17
CA GLU A 65 -11.55 11.60 11.42
C GLU A 65 -10.36 10.70 11.73
N LEU A 66 -9.70 10.21 10.68
CA LEU A 66 -8.58 9.30 10.76
C LEU A 66 -7.43 9.87 9.95
N PRO A 67 -6.26 10.19 10.56
CA PRO A 67 -5.16 10.78 9.83
C PRO A 67 -4.59 9.79 8.82
N ILE A 68 -4.36 10.27 7.60
CA ILE A 68 -3.68 9.55 6.53
C ILE A 68 -2.29 10.15 6.36
N LEU A 69 -1.26 9.35 6.58
CA LEU A 69 0.13 9.75 6.46
C LEU A 69 0.72 9.18 5.16
N HIS A 70 1.11 10.06 4.24
CA HIS A 70 1.72 9.69 2.97
C HIS A 70 3.23 9.93 3.02
N TYR A 71 3.99 8.83 3.01
CA TYR A 71 5.45 8.82 3.02
C TYR A 71 6.01 8.46 1.64
N ASP A 72 7.16 9.03 1.30
CA ASP A 72 8.07 8.54 0.24
C ASP A 72 9.45 8.35 0.86
N VAL A 73 9.90 7.09 0.94
CA VAL A 73 11.18 6.74 1.58
C VAL A 73 12.25 6.30 0.57
N GLY A 74 12.07 6.60 -0.72
CA GLY A 74 12.92 6.07 -1.80
C GLY A 74 14.31 6.69 -1.93
N ASN A 75 14.46 7.97 -1.59
CA ASN A 75 15.71 8.73 -1.77
C ASN A 75 16.50 8.93 -0.46
N LEU A 76 16.30 8.07 0.52
CA LEU A 76 16.92 8.19 1.83
C LEU A 76 18.01 7.14 2.03
N SER A 77 19.17 7.59 2.52
CA SER A 77 20.09 6.70 3.23
C SER A 77 19.39 6.12 4.45
N ARG A 78 19.84 4.94 4.91
CA ARG A 78 19.30 4.33 6.14
C ARG A 78 19.32 5.36 7.29
N PRO A 79 18.16 5.68 7.89
CA PRO A 79 18.08 6.60 9.03
C PRO A 79 18.73 6.03 10.29
N SER A 80 18.84 6.85 11.33
CA SER A 80 19.21 6.36 12.65
C SER A 80 18.13 5.43 13.22
N ASP A 81 18.50 4.55 14.15
CA ASP A 81 17.52 3.65 14.79
C ASP A 81 16.44 4.46 15.55
N ALA A 82 16.82 5.59 16.16
CA ALA A 82 15.87 6.51 16.80
C ALA A 82 14.86 7.10 15.82
N ASP A 83 15.31 7.50 14.62
CA ASP A 83 14.41 7.99 13.57
C ASP A 83 13.48 6.87 13.05
N CYS A 84 14.00 5.64 13.00
CA CYS A 84 13.22 4.45 12.63
C CYS A 84 12.11 4.14 13.66
N GLU A 85 12.41 4.29 14.96
CA GLU A 85 11.41 4.17 16.03
C GLU A 85 10.35 5.27 15.95
N VAL A 86 10.76 6.51 15.64
CA VAL A 86 9.83 7.65 15.51
C VAL A 86 8.82 7.41 14.38
N ILE A 87 9.28 7.00 13.20
CA ILE A 87 8.36 6.68 12.09
C ILE A 87 7.49 5.46 12.43
N ALA A 88 8.06 4.40 13.03
CA ALA A 88 7.28 3.23 13.42
C ALA A 88 6.17 3.56 14.43
N GLY A 89 6.40 4.53 15.32
CA GLY A 89 5.43 5.00 16.30
C GLY A 89 4.23 5.80 15.73
N THR A 90 4.23 6.13 14.43
CA THR A 90 3.07 6.79 13.80
C THR A 90 2.05 5.80 13.25
N PHE A 91 2.47 4.59 12.86
CA PHE A 91 1.63 3.63 12.16
C PHE A 91 0.39 3.19 12.96
N PRO A 92 0.48 2.86 14.27
CA PRO A 92 -0.68 2.35 15.01
C PRO A 92 -1.87 3.32 15.12
N ARG A 93 -1.64 4.62 14.90
CA ARG A 93 -2.62 5.70 15.12
C ARG A 93 -3.10 6.35 13.82
N SER A 94 -2.70 5.82 12.67
CA SER A 94 -2.95 6.43 11.36
C SER A 94 -3.21 5.39 10.30
N VAL A 95 -3.68 5.84 9.14
CA VAL A 95 -3.58 5.09 7.88
C VAL A 95 -2.28 5.51 7.21
N SER A 96 -1.37 4.57 7.01
CA SER A 96 -0.06 4.85 6.42
C SER A 96 -0.01 4.41 4.96
N VAL A 97 0.30 5.35 4.05
CA VAL A 97 0.57 5.08 2.63
C VAL A 97 2.04 5.35 2.38
N ILE A 98 2.82 4.31 2.11
CA ILE A 98 4.29 4.41 2.11
C ILE A 98 4.81 3.98 0.75
N GLU A 99 5.36 4.94 -0.02
CA GLU A 99 6.08 4.66 -1.26
C GLU A 99 7.52 4.20 -0.97
N TRP A 100 8.01 3.24 -1.77
CA TRP A 100 9.32 2.61 -1.63
C TRP A 100 9.50 1.87 -0.30
N ALA A 101 8.42 1.25 0.18
CA ALA A 101 8.36 0.58 1.46
C ALA A 101 9.26 -0.67 1.57
N GLU A 102 9.92 -1.10 0.51
CA GLU A 102 11.06 -2.02 0.56
C GLU A 102 12.15 -1.52 1.52
N ASN A 103 12.43 -0.22 1.54
CA ASN A 103 13.47 0.38 2.38
C ASN A 103 13.15 0.27 3.88
N LEU A 104 11.87 0.41 4.27
CA LEU A 104 11.48 0.27 5.68
C LEU A 104 11.82 -1.11 6.26
N ARG A 105 11.73 -2.17 5.44
CA ARG A 105 12.08 -3.52 5.87
C ARG A 105 13.59 -3.64 6.14
N GLU A 106 14.41 -3.04 5.28
CA GLU A 106 15.87 -3.01 5.45
C GLU A 106 16.30 -2.21 6.68
N TRP A 107 15.50 -1.21 7.06
CA TRP A 107 15.73 -0.39 8.24
C TRP A 107 15.19 -1.01 9.53
N GLY A 108 14.43 -2.11 9.45
CA GLY A 108 13.73 -2.68 10.61
C GLY A 108 12.54 -1.86 11.09
N ALA A 109 12.04 -0.96 10.25
CA ALA A 109 10.95 -0.03 10.55
C ALA A 109 9.66 -0.36 9.78
N ALA A 110 9.55 -1.54 9.16
CA ALA A 110 8.33 -1.93 8.45
C ALA A 110 7.19 -2.21 9.44
N PRO A 111 5.95 -1.73 9.17
CA PRO A 111 4.79 -2.15 9.95
C PRO A 111 4.63 -3.67 9.90
N GLU A 112 4.40 -4.30 11.05
CA GLU A 112 4.24 -5.74 11.16
C GLU A 112 3.00 -6.21 10.38
N GLN A 113 1.84 -5.62 10.70
CA GLN A 113 0.61 -5.80 9.91
C GLN A 113 0.55 -4.76 8.78
N ARG A 114 0.60 -5.23 7.54
CA ARG A 114 0.58 -4.35 6.35
C ARG A 114 0.00 -5.04 5.12
N LEU A 115 -0.48 -4.24 4.19
CA LEU A 115 -0.74 -4.66 2.82
C LEU A 115 0.43 -4.23 1.94
N ALA A 116 1.23 -5.19 1.46
CA ALA A 116 2.27 -4.90 0.50
C ALA A 116 1.71 -4.91 -0.92
N ILE A 117 1.94 -3.85 -1.67
CA ILE A 117 1.45 -3.68 -3.04
C ILE A 117 2.63 -3.43 -3.96
N TYR A 118 2.89 -4.39 -4.84
CA TYR A 118 4.01 -4.34 -5.78
C TYR A 118 3.54 -3.87 -7.14
N PHE A 119 4.18 -2.83 -7.64
CA PHE A 119 3.93 -2.26 -8.96
C PHE A 119 5.09 -2.61 -9.88
N ARG A 120 4.83 -3.42 -10.91
CA ARG A 120 5.82 -3.78 -11.93
C ARG A 120 5.36 -3.26 -13.29
N ARG A 121 6.27 -2.60 -14.01
CA ARG A 121 6.06 -2.32 -15.44
C ARG A 121 6.30 -3.59 -16.21
N LEU A 122 5.30 -4.04 -16.96
CA LEU A 122 5.52 -5.14 -17.89
C LEU A 122 6.10 -4.56 -19.19
N PRO A 123 7.12 -5.19 -19.77
CA PRO A 123 7.54 -4.86 -21.12
C PRO A 123 6.38 -5.17 -22.05
N SER A 124 5.79 -4.12 -22.60
CA SER A 124 4.66 -4.19 -23.51
C SER A 124 5.08 -3.78 -24.91
N GLN A 125 4.29 -4.19 -25.90
CA GLN A 125 4.40 -3.66 -27.26
C GLN A 125 4.29 -2.12 -27.22
N PRO A 126 4.83 -1.38 -28.22
CA PRO A 126 4.96 0.07 -28.21
C PRO A 126 3.69 0.85 -27.81
N ASP A 127 2.52 0.27 -28.07
CA ASP A 127 1.21 0.93 -27.90
C ASP A 127 0.43 0.52 -26.64
N ALA A 128 0.99 -0.34 -25.79
CA ALA A 128 0.32 -0.76 -24.55
C ALA A 128 1.15 -0.30 -23.33
N ASP A 129 0.50 0.29 -22.32
CA ASP A 129 1.16 0.68 -21.06
C ASP A 129 0.62 -0.18 -19.92
N VAL A 130 1.11 -1.42 -19.82
CA VAL A 130 0.59 -2.42 -18.88
C VAL A 130 1.37 -2.41 -17.57
N ARG A 131 0.66 -2.55 -16.45
CA ARG A 131 1.22 -2.73 -15.11
C ARG A 131 0.73 -4.03 -14.51
N LEU A 132 1.65 -4.77 -13.88
CA LEU A 132 1.29 -5.85 -12.98
C LEU A 132 1.26 -5.29 -11.56
N VAL A 133 0.10 -5.38 -10.91
CA VAL A 133 -0.07 -5.02 -9.50
C VAL A 133 -0.29 -6.31 -8.71
N THR A 134 0.63 -6.61 -7.80
CA THR A 134 0.51 -7.75 -6.87
C THR A 134 0.16 -7.23 -5.49
N VAL A 135 -0.89 -7.79 -4.89
CA VAL A 135 -1.36 -7.42 -3.54
C VAL A 135 -1.07 -8.58 -2.60
N MET A 136 -0.25 -8.34 -1.57
CA MET A 136 0.17 -9.35 -0.61
C MET A 136 -0.16 -8.90 0.82
N PRO A 137 -1.10 -9.58 1.50
CA PRO A 137 -1.38 -9.32 2.91
C PRO A 137 -0.22 -9.83 3.77
N HIS A 138 0.17 -9.08 4.79
CA HIS A 138 1.10 -9.52 5.83
C HIS A 138 0.39 -9.61 7.16
N THR A 139 0.00 -10.84 7.53
CA THR A 139 -0.59 -11.22 8.83
C THR A 139 -1.89 -10.48 9.20
N GLY A 140 -2.54 -10.97 10.26
CA GLY A 140 -3.65 -10.26 10.92
C GLY A 140 -4.85 -10.01 10.02
N ALA A 141 -5.43 -8.81 10.13
CA ALA A 141 -6.69 -8.47 9.45
C ALA A 141 -6.55 -8.42 7.91
N TRP A 142 -5.34 -8.31 7.37
CA TRP A 142 -5.12 -8.14 5.94
C TRP A 142 -5.45 -9.39 5.12
N GLU A 143 -5.22 -10.58 5.65
CA GLU A 143 -5.55 -11.84 4.96
C GLU A 143 -7.05 -11.93 4.69
N VAL A 144 -7.87 -11.65 5.72
CA VAL A 144 -9.33 -11.63 5.60
C VAL A 144 -9.78 -10.54 4.63
N ARG A 145 -9.23 -9.32 4.73
CA ARG A 145 -9.62 -8.20 3.85
C ARG A 145 -9.26 -8.44 2.39
N VAL A 146 -8.13 -9.09 2.11
CA VAL A 146 -7.74 -9.47 0.74
C VAL A 146 -8.64 -10.59 0.21
N GLY A 147 -8.96 -11.59 1.03
CA GLY A 147 -9.93 -12.63 0.65
C GLY A 147 -11.30 -12.05 0.30
N LEU A 148 -11.80 -11.08 1.08
CA LEU A 148 -13.04 -10.37 0.77
C LEU A 148 -12.94 -9.55 -0.53
N LEU A 149 -11.80 -8.89 -0.79
CA LEU A 149 -11.58 -8.19 -2.05
C LEU A 149 -11.63 -9.17 -3.24
N GLN A 150 -10.92 -10.29 -3.15
CA GLN A 150 -10.91 -11.32 -4.18
C GLN A 150 -12.32 -11.88 -4.44
N ALA A 151 -13.06 -12.20 -3.38
CA ALA A 151 -14.43 -12.69 -3.47
C ALA A 151 -15.36 -11.67 -4.15
N ASN A 152 -15.26 -10.39 -3.76
CA ASN A 152 -16.04 -9.32 -4.39
C ASN A 152 -15.71 -9.19 -5.88
N LEU A 153 -14.42 -9.21 -6.26
CA LEU A 153 -14.01 -9.15 -7.66
C LEU A 153 -14.44 -10.38 -8.47
N ALA A 154 -14.50 -11.57 -7.86
CA ALA A 154 -15.00 -12.77 -8.50
C ALA A 154 -16.52 -12.68 -8.78
N ILE A 155 -17.27 -12.01 -7.91
CA ILE A 155 -18.72 -11.82 -8.06
C ILE A 155 -19.03 -10.68 -9.05
N SER A 156 -18.40 -9.52 -8.89
CA SER A 156 -18.70 -8.31 -9.69
C SER A 156 -17.97 -8.28 -11.03
N GLY A 157 -16.96 -9.13 -11.20
CA GLY A 157 -15.94 -8.97 -12.23
C GLY A 157 -14.98 -7.83 -11.91
N PRO A 158 -13.80 -7.80 -12.55
CA PRO A 158 -12.89 -6.66 -12.46
C PRO A 158 -13.46 -5.45 -13.21
N PRO A 159 -13.19 -4.21 -12.74
CA PRO A 159 -13.55 -3.01 -13.46
C PRO A 159 -12.81 -2.94 -14.81
N ALA A 160 -13.32 -2.13 -15.74
CA ALA A 160 -12.71 -1.94 -17.05
C ALA A 160 -11.23 -1.54 -16.93
N GLY A 161 -10.37 -2.19 -17.73
CA GLY A 161 -8.93 -1.98 -17.70
C GLY A 161 -8.18 -2.79 -16.63
N LEU A 162 -8.88 -3.55 -15.79
CA LEU A 162 -8.27 -4.49 -14.84
C LEU A 162 -8.51 -5.94 -15.29
N MET A 163 -7.45 -6.74 -15.23
CA MET A 163 -7.51 -8.18 -15.49
C MET A 163 -7.04 -8.92 -14.24
N MET A 164 -7.88 -9.82 -13.74
CA MET A 164 -7.47 -10.75 -12.69
C MET A 164 -6.72 -11.91 -13.34
N LEU A 165 -5.51 -12.18 -12.86
CA LEU A 165 -4.73 -13.34 -13.29
C LEU A 165 -5.20 -14.58 -12.53
N SER A 166 -5.05 -15.76 -13.14
CA SER A 166 -5.29 -17.02 -12.45
C SER A 166 -4.26 -17.23 -11.34
N ASP A 167 -4.61 -18.07 -10.35
CA ASP A 167 -3.71 -18.38 -9.24
C ASP A 167 -2.37 -18.97 -9.72
N ASP A 168 -2.40 -19.83 -10.76
CA ASP A 168 -1.19 -20.39 -11.36
C ASP A 168 -0.29 -19.32 -11.98
N MET A 169 -0.87 -18.37 -12.72
CA MET A 169 -0.11 -17.26 -13.31
C MET A 169 0.42 -16.33 -12.23
N ALA A 170 -0.38 -16.05 -11.20
CA ALA A 170 0.04 -15.26 -10.06
C ALA A 170 1.23 -15.92 -9.34
N ALA A 171 1.18 -17.22 -9.08
CA ALA A 171 2.27 -17.97 -8.44
C ALA A 171 3.56 -17.91 -9.27
N GLN A 172 3.47 -18.08 -10.59
CA GLN A 172 4.63 -17.98 -11.49
C GLN A 172 5.24 -16.57 -11.51
N LEU A 173 4.40 -15.52 -11.53
CA LEU A 173 4.85 -14.13 -11.64
C LEU A 173 5.39 -13.53 -10.32
N THR A 174 5.02 -14.15 -9.19
CA THR A 174 5.42 -13.75 -7.84
C THR A 174 6.54 -14.61 -7.27
N ALA A 175 6.90 -15.71 -7.94
CA ALA A 175 8.04 -16.54 -7.57
C ALA A 175 9.33 -15.70 -7.44
N GLY A 176 10.01 -15.85 -6.31
CA GLY A 176 11.25 -15.12 -6.00
C GLY A 176 11.07 -13.68 -5.49
N MET A 177 9.84 -13.18 -5.33
CA MET A 177 9.64 -11.89 -4.67
C MET A 177 10.01 -11.97 -3.18
N PRO A 178 10.69 -10.95 -2.60
CA PRO A 178 11.27 -11.00 -1.25
C PRO A 178 10.29 -11.31 -0.12
N GLU A 179 8.99 -11.14 -0.36
CA GLU A 179 7.92 -11.33 0.62
C GLU A 179 7.07 -12.59 0.39
N CYS A 180 7.26 -13.30 -0.73
CA CYS A 180 6.57 -14.57 -0.99
C CYS A 180 7.20 -15.76 -0.26
N LEU A 181 8.45 -15.62 0.22
CA LEU A 181 9.19 -16.69 0.90
C LEU A 181 8.67 -17.01 2.31
N ALA A 182 7.76 -16.20 2.86
CA ALA A 182 7.24 -16.35 4.22
C ALA A 182 5.98 -17.26 4.33
N PHE A 183 5.40 -17.70 3.22
CA PHE A 183 4.23 -18.58 3.20
C PHE A 183 4.57 -20.06 2.95
N ALA A 184 5.86 -20.39 2.95
CA ALA A 184 6.36 -21.75 2.71
C ALA A 184 7.02 -22.32 3.98
N THR A 185 6.23 -22.52 5.04
CA THR A 185 6.54 -23.43 6.16
C THR A 185 5.24 -23.89 6.80
#